data_AF-A0AA39KYL4-F1
#
_entry.id   AF-A0AA39KYL4-F1
#
_cell.length_a   1.000
_cell.length_b   1.000
_cell.length_c   1.000
_cell.angle_alpha   90.00
_cell.angle_beta   90.00
_cell.angle_gamma   90.00
#
_symmetry.space_group_name_H-M   'P 1'
#
loop_
_entity.id
_entity.type
_entity.pdbx_description
1 polymer ?
#
loop_
_entity_poly.entity_id
_entity_poly.type
_entity_poly.pdbx_seq_one_letter_code
_entity_poly.pdbx_strand_id
1 'polypeptide(L)'
;MLQFLTNIGKPCILIGHNIKTFDISRLIYNLVKLNLIQDFAKVIIGSIDTLFLIKKKFPERKGKGALKLTVLVKDLLNQPFDNAHDAYADVCALESLIHKYFEPNYLMKFVYRFKDSICDFKNSLSSKENEESLKPLQNVVSNYTINKLANAGISILQLREKYEANGKKGLEDDFGNMCATKFGQKKRKSNFLKCDQLQLLFNYFEKHAS
;
A
#
# COMPACT_ATOMS: atom_id res chain seq x y z
N MET A 1 -6.56 23.45 4.88
CA MET A 1 -6.34 22.67 3.63
C MET A 1 -7.62 22.43 2.84
N LEU A 2 -8.66 21.76 3.38
CA LEU A 2 -9.90 21.52 2.61
C LEU A 2 -10.56 22.82 2.12
N GLN A 3 -10.63 23.84 2.96
CA GLN A 3 -11.11 25.17 2.56
C GLN A 3 -10.26 25.78 1.44
N PHE A 4 -8.94 25.74 1.56
CA PHE A 4 -8.01 26.18 0.50
C PHE A 4 -8.30 25.45 -0.83
N LEU A 5 -8.41 24.13 -0.81
CA LEU A 5 -8.70 23.32 -2.00
C LEU A 5 -10.09 23.64 -2.57
N THR A 6 -11.08 23.87 -1.71
CA THR A 6 -12.44 24.25 -2.13
C THR A 6 -12.44 25.63 -2.79
N ASN A 7 -11.67 26.58 -2.26
CA ASN A 7 -11.54 27.93 -2.81
C ASN A 7 -10.86 27.94 -4.20
N ILE A 8 -10.06 26.93 -4.54
CA ILE A 8 -9.53 26.77 -5.91
C ILE A 8 -10.68 26.56 -6.93
N GLY A 9 -11.79 25.95 -6.49
CA GLY A 9 -12.99 25.77 -7.31
C GLY A 9 -12.81 24.81 -8.49
N LYS A 10 -11.75 23.99 -8.49
CA LYS A 10 -11.43 23.04 -9.56
C LYS A 10 -11.06 21.67 -8.98
N PRO A 11 -11.26 20.59 -9.76
CA PRO A 11 -10.73 19.28 -9.38
C PRO A 11 -9.20 19.31 -9.29
N CYS A 12 -8.65 18.79 -8.20
CA CYS A 12 -7.21 18.87 -7.89
C CYS A 12 -6.55 17.49 -7.84
N ILE A 13 -5.27 17.44 -8.26
CA ILE A 13 -4.41 16.27 -8.14
C ILE A 13 -3.30 16.59 -7.14
N LEU A 14 -3.07 15.69 -6.18
CA LEU A 14 -1.95 15.79 -5.27
C LEU A 14 -0.70 15.18 -5.90
N ILE A 15 0.39 15.92 -6.00
CA ILE A 15 1.66 15.42 -6.52
C ILE A 15 2.66 15.39 -5.36
N GLY A 16 3.33 14.25 -5.18
CA GLY A 16 4.30 14.10 -4.10
C GLY A 16 5.29 12.99 -4.38
N HIS A 17 6.42 13.04 -3.68
CA HIS A 17 7.48 12.05 -3.81
C HIS A 17 7.27 10.90 -2.83
N ASN A 18 7.05 9.68 -3.34
CA ASN A 18 6.63 8.53 -2.54
C ASN A 18 5.26 8.74 -1.84
N ILE A 19 4.41 9.58 -2.44
CA ILE A 19 3.17 10.07 -1.83
C ILE A 19 2.19 8.94 -1.52
N LYS A 20 2.18 7.86 -2.32
CA LYS A 20 1.19 6.78 -2.16
C LYS A 20 1.41 6.03 -0.85
N THR A 21 2.67 5.78 -0.49
CA THR A 21 2.99 4.98 0.70
C THR A 21 3.09 5.80 1.97
N PHE A 22 3.33 7.11 1.86
CA PHE A 22 3.61 7.98 2.99
C PHE A 22 2.49 8.99 3.24
N ASP A 23 2.41 10.04 2.42
CA ASP A 23 1.53 11.20 2.70
C ASP A 23 0.05 10.85 2.56
N ILE A 24 -0.35 10.15 1.49
CA ILE A 24 -1.76 9.82 1.23
C ILE A 24 -2.35 8.95 2.34
N SER A 25 -1.63 7.92 2.79
CA SER A 25 -2.11 7.05 3.87
C SER A 25 -2.35 7.81 5.17
N ARG A 26 -1.43 8.72 5.55
CA ARG A 26 -1.56 9.55 6.74
C ARG A 26 -2.65 10.60 6.60
N LEU A 27 -2.78 11.17 5.41
CA LEU A 27 -3.83 12.12 5.09
C LEU A 27 -5.21 11.46 5.20
N ILE A 28 -5.40 10.29 4.58
CA ILE A 28 -6.67 9.54 4.66
C ILE A 28 -6.99 9.18 6.11
N TYR A 29 -6.01 8.71 6.89
CA TYR A 29 -6.21 8.42 8.31
C TYR A 29 -6.79 9.63 9.07
N ASN A 30 -6.19 10.81 8.91
CA ASN A 30 -6.66 12.02 9.58
C ASN A 30 -8.02 12.49 9.04
N LEU A 31 -8.26 12.40 7.73
CA LEU A 31 -9.54 12.75 7.12
C LEU A 31 -10.68 11.85 7.61
N VAL A 32 -10.42 10.55 7.77
CA VAL A 32 -11.39 9.61 8.35
C VAL A 32 -11.65 9.96 9.81
N LYS A 33 -10.60 10.18 10.61
CA LYS A 33 -10.73 10.56 12.03
C LYS A 33 -11.53 11.85 12.24
N LEU A 34 -11.44 12.80 11.30
CA LEU A 34 -12.14 14.08 11.34
C LEU A 34 -13.49 14.06 10.59
N ASN A 35 -13.93 12.92 10.04
CA ASN A 35 -15.14 12.80 9.21
C ASN A 35 -15.14 13.71 7.96
N LEU A 36 -13.96 14.09 7.45
CA LEU A 36 -13.79 14.98 6.29
C LEU A 36 -13.54 14.25 4.96
N ILE A 37 -13.49 12.91 4.97
CA ILE A 37 -13.07 12.12 3.80
C ILE A 37 -13.97 12.32 2.58
N GLN A 38 -15.27 12.45 2.79
CA GLN A 38 -16.24 12.63 1.70
C GLN A 38 -16.11 14.01 1.06
N ASP A 39 -15.96 15.07 1.86
CA ASP A 39 -15.78 16.42 1.34
C ASP A 39 -14.44 16.58 0.63
N PHE A 40 -13.40 15.94 1.16
CA PHE A 40 -12.11 15.92 0.50
C PHE A 40 -12.14 15.19 -0.85
N ALA A 41 -12.88 14.07 -0.94
CA ALA A 41 -13.05 13.30 -2.17
C ALA A 41 -13.85 14.04 -3.25
N LYS A 42 -14.63 15.07 -2.91
CA LYS A 42 -15.30 15.94 -3.90
C LYS A 42 -14.33 16.83 -4.65
N VAL A 43 -13.20 17.19 -4.02
CA VAL A 43 -12.23 18.14 -4.59
C VAL A 43 -11.00 17.44 -5.15
N ILE A 44 -10.51 16.38 -4.49
CA ILE A 44 -9.33 15.65 -4.94
C ILE A 44 -9.70 14.47 -5.83
N ILE A 45 -9.25 14.50 -7.08
CA ILE A 45 -9.49 13.40 -8.03
C ILE A 45 -8.51 12.24 -7.84
N GLY A 46 -7.31 12.54 -7.34
CA GLY A 46 -6.28 11.54 -7.14
C GLY A 46 -4.92 12.11 -6.77
N SER A 47 -3.92 11.25 -6.85
CA SER A 47 -2.54 11.57 -6.55
C SER A 47 -1.58 11.00 -7.59
N ILE A 48 -0.43 11.64 -7.77
CA ILE A 48 0.67 11.16 -8.61
C ILE A 48 1.89 10.94 -7.73
N ASP A 49 2.41 9.71 -7.75
CA ASP A 49 3.64 9.34 -7.06
C ASP A 49 4.86 9.56 -7.97
N THR A 50 5.63 10.60 -7.68
CA THR A 50 6.77 10.98 -8.51
C THR A 50 7.94 10.02 -8.38
N LEU A 51 8.05 9.25 -7.29
CA LEU A 51 9.08 8.24 -7.14
C LEU A 51 8.92 7.15 -8.22
N PHE A 52 7.68 6.73 -8.48
CA PHE A 52 7.37 5.78 -9.55
C PHE A 52 7.71 6.34 -10.94
N LEU A 53 7.34 7.59 -11.20
CA LEU A 53 7.61 8.26 -12.47
C LEU A 53 9.11 8.41 -12.76
N ILE A 54 9.87 8.85 -11.77
CA ILE A 54 11.31 9.06 -11.88
C ILE A 54 12.01 7.73 -12.07
N LYS A 55 11.62 6.68 -11.35
CA LYS A 55 12.14 5.32 -11.55
C LYS A 55 11.90 4.81 -12.98
N LYS A 56 10.77 5.15 -13.59
CA LYS A 56 10.45 4.77 -14.97
C LYS A 56 11.26 5.58 -15.99
N LYS A 57 11.50 6.87 -15.72
CA LYS A 57 12.25 7.76 -16.63
C LYS A 57 13.76 7.51 -16.58
N PHE A 58 14.29 7.17 -15.40
CA PHE A 58 15.71 6.97 -15.13
C PHE A 58 15.97 5.55 -14.60
N PRO A 59 15.77 4.49 -15.41
CA PRO A 59 15.90 3.09 -14.98
C PRO A 59 17.31 2.68 -14.56
N GLU A 60 18.33 3.46 -14.95
CA GLU A 60 19.73 3.30 -14.57
C GLU A 60 20.00 3.69 -13.11
N ARG A 61 19.15 4.54 -12.50
CA ARG A 61 19.26 4.94 -11.09
C ARG A 61 18.85 3.79 -10.18
N LYS A 62 19.83 2.99 -9.79
CA LYS A 62 19.68 1.82 -8.91
C LYS A 62 20.43 2.04 -7.60
N GLY A 63 20.02 1.30 -6.57
CA GLY A 63 20.65 1.34 -5.26
C GLY A 63 19.84 2.08 -4.20
N LYS A 64 20.16 1.79 -2.94
CA LYS A 64 19.46 2.34 -1.77
C LYS A 64 19.70 3.85 -1.72
N GLY A 65 18.61 4.62 -1.81
CA GLY A 65 18.67 6.07 -1.69
C GLY A 65 18.93 6.84 -3.00
N ALA A 66 19.20 6.16 -4.12
CA ALA A 66 19.47 6.79 -5.42
C ALA A 66 18.30 7.62 -5.98
N LEU A 67 17.10 7.39 -5.46
CA LEU A 67 15.87 8.08 -5.82
C LEU A 67 15.34 8.97 -4.68
N LYS A 68 16.13 9.25 -3.64
CA LYS A 68 15.73 10.26 -2.64
C LYS A 68 15.62 11.63 -3.30
N LEU A 69 14.64 12.43 -2.91
CA LEU A 69 14.45 13.79 -3.43
C LEU A 69 15.75 14.60 -3.37
N THR A 70 16.46 14.57 -2.24
CA THR A 70 17.74 15.28 -2.06
C THR A 70 18.80 14.90 -3.09
N VAL A 71 18.91 13.61 -3.41
CA VAL A 71 19.86 13.08 -4.41
C VAL A 71 19.42 13.48 -5.81
N LEU A 72 18.11 13.40 -6.09
CA LEU A 72 17.57 13.77 -7.39
C LEU A 72 17.75 15.26 -7.67
N VAL A 73 17.50 16.13 -6.70
CA VAL A 73 17.71 17.59 -6.84
C VAL A 73 19.18 17.89 -7.11
N LYS A 74 20.08 17.32 -6.31
CA LYS A 74 21.52 17.51 -6.50
C LYS A 74 21.98 17.06 -7.90
N ASP A 75 21.63 15.84 -8.29
CA ASP A 75 22.19 15.25 -9.52
C ASP A 75 21.49 15.73 -10.80
N LEU A 76 20.20 16.08 -10.74
CA LEU A 76 19.40 16.41 -11.92
C LEU A 76 19.18 17.91 -12.08
N LEU A 77 19.14 18.67 -10.97
CA LEU A 77 19.01 20.13 -11.02
C LEU A 77 20.36 20.84 -10.83
N ASN A 78 21.42 20.15 -10.43
CA ASN A 78 22.72 20.73 -10.07
C ASN A 78 22.59 21.84 -9.01
N GLN A 79 21.67 21.66 -8.06
CA GLN A 79 21.40 22.61 -6.98
C GLN A 79 21.82 22.04 -5.64
N PRO A 80 22.43 22.84 -4.75
CA PRO A 80 22.58 22.46 -3.35
C PRO A 80 21.19 22.33 -2.73
N PHE A 81 21.01 21.35 -1.84
CA PHE A 81 19.74 21.10 -1.18
C PHE A 81 19.93 21.03 0.33
N ASP A 82 20.36 22.17 0.87
CA ASP A 82 20.81 22.31 2.25
C ASP A 82 19.63 22.39 3.25
N ASN A 83 18.43 22.71 2.76
CA ASN A 83 17.20 22.82 3.55
C ASN A 83 16.28 21.59 3.41
N ALA A 84 16.85 20.41 3.15
CA ALA A 84 16.09 19.17 3.15
C ALA A 84 15.34 19.00 4.49
N HIS A 85 14.10 18.47 4.44
CA HIS A 85 13.17 18.35 5.58
C HIS A 85 12.37 19.60 5.95
N ASP A 86 12.59 20.73 5.26
CA ASP A 86 11.59 21.80 5.21
C ASP A 86 10.53 21.47 4.15
N ALA A 87 9.26 21.42 4.56
CA ALA A 87 8.18 20.96 3.68
C ALA A 87 7.98 21.89 2.47
N TYR A 88 8.22 23.20 2.64
CA TYR A 88 8.10 24.15 1.54
C TYR A 88 9.26 23.99 0.55
N ALA A 89 10.50 23.89 1.04
CA ALA A 89 11.67 23.63 0.22
C ALA A 89 11.56 22.31 -0.56
N ASP A 90 11.11 21.23 0.10
CA ASP A 90 10.86 19.93 -0.55
C ASP A 90 9.82 20.05 -1.68
N VAL A 91 8.75 20.81 -1.48
CA VAL A 91 7.71 21.03 -2.52
C VAL A 91 8.25 21.85 -3.68
N CYS A 92 8.97 22.95 -3.43
CA CYS A 92 9.56 23.77 -4.50
C CYS A 92 10.59 22.99 -5.33
N ALA A 93 11.41 22.18 -4.66
CA ALA A 93 12.40 21.34 -5.33
C ALA A 93 11.74 20.23 -6.16
N LEU A 94 10.68 19.60 -5.62
CA LEU A 94 9.89 18.63 -6.35
C LEU A 94 9.20 19.26 -7.56
N GLU A 95 8.59 20.44 -7.41
CA GLU A 95 7.96 21.18 -8.51
C GLU A 95 8.95 21.44 -9.64
N SER A 96 10.16 21.91 -9.31
CA SER A 96 11.23 22.17 -10.28
C SER A 96 11.64 20.90 -11.04
N LEU A 97 11.78 19.77 -10.32
CA LEU A 97 12.07 18.48 -10.94
C LEU A 97 10.95 18.03 -11.89
N ILE A 98 9.69 18.19 -11.48
CA ILE A 98 8.56 17.74 -12.28
C ILE A 98 8.42 18.57 -13.56
N HIS A 99 8.48 19.89 -13.45
CA HIS A 99 8.42 20.77 -14.63
C HIS A 99 9.59 20.54 -15.60
N LYS A 100 10.79 20.26 -15.10
CA LYS A 100 11.96 20.01 -15.96
C LYS A 100 11.84 18.71 -16.78
N TYR A 101 11.19 17.68 -16.24
CA TYR A 101 11.29 16.32 -16.77
C TYR A 101 9.98 15.69 -17.26
N PHE A 102 8.83 16.27 -16.93
CA PHE A 102 7.54 15.66 -17.23
C PHE A 102 6.54 16.67 -17.77
N GLU A 103 6.00 16.36 -18.95
CA GLU A 103 4.89 17.10 -19.52
C GLU A 103 3.58 16.83 -18.76
N PRO A 104 2.71 17.85 -18.55
CA PRO A 104 1.44 17.68 -17.84
C PRO A 104 0.58 16.53 -18.40
N ASN A 105 0.47 16.42 -19.73
CA ASN A 105 -0.31 15.35 -20.38
C ASN A 105 0.25 13.95 -20.12
N TYR A 106 1.56 13.83 -19.91
CA TYR A 106 2.18 12.57 -19.51
C TYR A 106 1.82 12.23 -18.06
N LEU A 107 1.89 13.21 -17.15
CA LEU A 107 1.54 13.04 -15.73
C LEU A 107 0.12 12.50 -15.54
N MET A 108 -0.84 13.01 -16.32
CA MET A 108 -2.25 12.62 -16.23
C MET A 108 -2.48 11.10 -16.44
N LYS A 109 -1.57 10.40 -17.13
CA LYS A 109 -1.64 8.94 -17.35
C LYS A 109 -1.36 8.13 -16.08
N PHE A 110 -0.82 8.76 -15.04
CA PHE A 110 -0.38 8.11 -13.80
C PHE A 110 -1.16 8.57 -12.57
N VAL A 111 -2.27 9.29 -12.78
CA VAL A 111 -3.16 9.67 -11.68
C VAL A 111 -3.73 8.40 -11.05
N TYR A 112 -3.38 8.18 -9.79
CA TYR A 112 -3.97 7.16 -8.96
C TYR A 112 -5.19 7.75 -8.25
N ARG A 113 -6.37 7.18 -8.51
CA ARG A 113 -7.63 7.82 -8.09
C ARG A 113 -7.74 7.84 -6.57
N PHE A 114 -8.28 8.93 -6.03
CA PHE A 114 -8.38 9.09 -4.58
C PHE A 114 -9.26 8.00 -3.94
N LYS A 115 -10.32 7.58 -4.63
CA LYS A 115 -11.18 6.46 -4.20
C LYS A 115 -10.40 5.14 -4.07
N ASP A 116 -9.43 4.90 -4.95
CA ASP A 116 -8.62 3.68 -4.94
C ASP A 116 -7.65 3.74 -3.76
N SER A 117 -7.10 4.92 -3.44
CA SER A 117 -6.32 5.14 -2.22
C SER A 117 -7.11 4.91 -0.93
N ILE A 118 -8.40 5.27 -0.89
CA ILE A 118 -9.27 4.99 0.26
C ILE A 118 -9.47 3.48 0.41
N CYS A 119 -9.70 2.75 -0.68
CA CYS A 119 -9.80 1.30 -0.67
C CYS A 119 -8.50 0.64 -0.18
N ASP A 120 -7.35 1.06 -0.71
CA ASP A 120 -6.03 0.58 -0.28
C ASP A 120 -5.82 0.83 1.23
N PHE A 121 -6.22 2.00 1.73
CA PHE A 121 -6.13 2.33 3.15
C PHE A 121 -7.01 1.42 4.02
N LYS A 122 -8.28 1.22 3.65
CA LYS A 122 -9.19 0.29 4.35
C LYS A 122 -8.65 -1.13 4.36
N ASN A 123 -8.18 -1.62 3.22
CA ASN A 123 -7.54 -2.93 3.11
C ASN A 123 -6.32 -3.02 4.05
N SER A 124 -5.51 -1.96 4.16
CA SER A 124 -4.35 -1.96 5.06
C SER A 124 -4.72 -2.01 6.55
N LEU A 125 -5.87 -1.43 6.93
CA LEU A 125 -6.39 -1.54 8.30
C LEU A 125 -6.84 -2.97 8.58
N SER A 126 -7.66 -3.54 7.69
CA SER A 126 -8.12 -4.92 7.83
C SER A 126 -6.96 -5.93 7.80
N SER A 127 -5.94 -5.70 6.96
CA SER A 127 -4.72 -6.51 6.98
C SER A 127 -4.03 -6.46 8.35
N LYS A 128 -3.93 -5.29 8.99
CA LYS A 128 -3.33 -5.18 10.32
C LYS A 128 -4.14 -5.88 11.41
N GLU A 129 -5.46 -5.70 11.39
CA GLU A 129 -6.37 -6.41 12.31
C GLU A 129 -6.23 -7.93 12.16
N ASN A 130 -6.15 -8.42 10.92
CA ASN A 130 -5.91 -9.83 10.65
C ASN A 130 -4.53 -10.29 11.12
N GLU A 131 -3.47 -9.51 10.86
CA GLU A 131 -2.12 -9.79 11.35
C GLU A 131 -2.08 -9.89 12.89
N GLU A 132 -2.80 -8.99 13.58
CA GLU A 132 -2.95 -9.03 15.04
C GLU A 132 -3.71 -10.27 15.50
N SER A 133 -4.80 -10.64 14.82
CA SER A 133 -5.55 -11.85 15.12
C SER A 133 -4.70 -13.12 14.97
N LEU A 134 -3.73 -13.11 14.05
CA LEU A 134 -2.84 -14.23 13.74
C LEU A 134 -1.60 -14.29 14.64
N LYS A 135 -1.42 -13.37 15.60
CA LYS A 135 -0.31 -13.39 16.59
C LYS A 135 -0.10 -14.75 17.28
N PRO A 136 -1.14 -15.53 17.63
CA PRO A 136 -0.96 -16.86 18.21
C PRO A 136 -0.19 -17.84 17.32
N LEU A 137 -0.07 -17.57 16.02
CA LEU A 137 0.64 -18.41 15.04
C LEU A 137 2.09 -18.00 14.80
N GLN A 138 2.61 -16.96 15.49
CA GLN A 138 3.98 -16.44 15.27
C GLN A 138 5.09 -17.49 15.48
N ASN A 139 4.85 -18.49 16.32
CA ASN A 139 5.77 -19.59 16.57
C ASN A 139 5.36 -20.90 15.84
N VAL A 140 4.28 -20.84 15.04
CA VAL A 140 3.72 -21.99 14.31
C VAL A 140 4.11 -21.91 12.85
N VAL A 141 3.98 -20.73 12.23
CA VAL A 141 4.33 -20.47 10.83
C VAL A 141 5.20 -19.22 10.72
N SER A 142 5.88 -19.06 9.58
CA SER A 142 6.73 -17.89 9.36
C SER A 142 5.93 -16.57 9.32
N ASN A 143 6.56 -15.45 9.68
CA ASN A 143 5.99 -14.10 9.50
C ASN A 143 5.55 -13.83 8.07
N TYR A 144 6.24 -14.39 7.07
CA TYR A 144 5.80 -14.33 5.69
C TYR A 144 4.41 -14.94 5.48
N THR A 145 4.14 -16.07 6.14
CA THR A 145 2.86 -16.79 6.07
C THR A 145 1.76 -15.99 6.76
N ILE A 146 2.04 -15.44 7.95
CA ILE A 146 1.12 -14.54 8.66
C ILE A 146 0.77 -13.33 7.79
N ASN A 147 1.77 -12.64 7.24
CA ASN A 147 1.55 -11.49 6.37
C ASN A 147 0.77 -11.87 5.10
N LYS A 148 1.00 -13.06 4.57
CA LYS A 148 0.27 -13.57 3.40
C LYS A 148 -1.21 -13.82 3.71
N LEU A 149 -1.51 -14.42 4.86
CA LEU A 149 -2.87 -14.66 5.35
C LEU A 149 -3.59 -13.34 5.62
N ALA A 150 -2.95 -12.45 6.38
CA ALA A 150 -3.47 -11.14 6.73
C ALA A 150 -3.86 -10.30 5.50
N ASN A 151 -2.96 -10.24 4.52
CA ASN A 151 -3.21 -9.52 3.26
C ASN A 151 -4.24 -10.19 2.35
N ALA A 152 -4.58 -11.45 2.57
CA ALA A 152 -5.68 -12.14 1.89
C ALA A 152 -7.02 -11.96 2.62
N GLY A 153 -7.06 -11.18 3.71
CA GLY A 153 -8.26 -10.98 4.50
C GLY A 153 -8.57 -12.15 5.45
N ILE A 154 -7.58 -12.99 5.76
CA ILE A 154 -7.77 -14.21 6.56
C ILE A 154 -7.39 -13.94 8.02
N SER A 155 -8.35 -14.11 8.92
CA SER A 155 -8.16 -14.02 10.38
C SER A 155 -7.97 -15.39 11.04
N ILE A 156 -7.51 -15.42 12.29
CA ILE A 156 -7.43 -16.66 13.08
C ILE A 156 -8.79 -17.32 13.27
N LEU A 157 -9.87 -16.53 13.33
CA LEU A 157 -11.23 -17.02 13.53
C LEU A 157 -11.71 -17.77 12.29
N GLN A 158 -11.47 -17.24 11.08
CA GLN A 158 -11.78 -17.96 9.85
C GLN A 158 -10.98 -19.26 9.72
N LEU A 159 -9.70 -19.26 10.10
CA LEU A 159 -8.90 -20.50 10.13
C LEU A 159 -9.52 -21.54 11.07
N ARG A 160 -9.95 -21.11 12.26
CA ARG A 160 -10.60 -21.97 13.25
C ARG A 160 -11.93 -22.53 12.75
N GLU A 161 -12.81 -21.69 12.22
CA GLU A 161 -14.11 -22.12 11.68
C GLU A 161 -13.96 -23.20 10.60
N LYS A 162 -12.96 -23.04 9.71
CA LYS A 162 -12.70 -24.04 8.67
C LYS A 162 -12.13 -25.34 9.22
N TYR A 163 -11.30 -25.26 10.26
CA TYR A 163 -10.84 -26.43 10.99
C TYR A 163 -11.99 -27.12 11.72
N GLU A 164 -12.85 -26.40 12.43
CA GLU A 164 -13.98 -26.98 13.16
C GLU A 164 -14.99 -27.64 12.22
N ALA A 165 -15.17 -27.08 11.01
CA ALA A 165 -16.09 -27.64 10.03
C ALA A 165 -15.63 -29.00 9.47
N ASN A 166 -14.35 -29.15 9.10
CA ASN A 166 -13.85 -30.32 8.34
C ASN A 166 -12.41 -30.75 8.69
N GLY A 167 -11.91 -30.38 9.87
CA GLY A 167 -10.56 -30.66 10.33
C GLY A 167 -9.48 -30.18 9.35
N LYS A 168 -8.50 -31.05 9.08
CA LYS A 168 -7.41 -30.78 8.12
C LYS A 168 -7.94 -30.45 6.72
N LYS A 169 -8.99 -31.15 6.29
CA LYS A 169 -9.54 -31.02 4.93
C LYS A 169 -10.19 -29.65 4.73
N GLY A 170 -10.84 -29.10 5.76
CA GLY A 170 -11.41 -27.75 5.72
C GLY A 170 -10.35 -26.66 5.49
N LEU A 171 -9.15 -26.83 6.07
CA LEU A 171 -8.02 -25.92 5.81
C LEU A 171 -7.45 -26.09 4.39
N GLU A 172 -7.37 -27.33 3.90
CA GLU A 172 -6.86 -27.64 2.56
C GLU A 172 -7.77 -27.12 1.45
N ASP A 173 -9.09 -27.30 1.58
CA ASP A 173 -10.07 -26.91 0.57
C ASP A 173 -10.04 -25.39 0.32
N ASP A 174 -9.97 -24.60 1.39
CA ASP A 174 -10.07 -23.15 1.32
C ASP A 174 -8.70 -22.46 1.15
N PHE A 175 -7.67 -22.94 1.85
CA PHE A 175 -6.35 -22.27 1.88
C PHE A 175 -5.27 -23.01 1.08
N GLY A 176 -5.54 -24.23 0.62
CA GLY A 176 -4.66 -24.93 -0.32
C GLY A 176 -4.75 -24.36 -1.73
N ASN A 177 -5.94 -23.93 -2.19
CA ASN A 177 -6.20 -23.58 -3.59
C ASN A 177 -6.53 -22.10 -3.86
N MET A 178 -6.42 -21.22 -2.85
CA MET A 178 -6.76 -19.81 -3.02
C MET A 178 -5.94 -19.12 -4.13
N CYS A 179 -6.60 -18.43 -5.06
CA CYS A 179 -5.90 -17.65 -6.08
C CYS A 179 -5.46 -16.30 -5.51
N ALA A 180 -4.15 -16.04 -5.45
CA ALA A 180 -3.65 -14.71 -5.10
C ALA A 180 -4.10 -13.67 -6.14
N THR A 181 -4.92 -12.71 -5.73
CA THR A 181 -5.26 -11.54 -6.55
C THR A 181 -4.09 -10.58 -6.56
N LYS A 182 -3.19 -10.71 -7.55
CA LYS A 182 -2.27 -9.63 -7.92
C LYS A 182 -2.91 -8.81 -9.05
N PHE A 183 -3.04 -7.51 -8.84
CA PHE A 183 -3.45 -6.56 -9.88
C PHE A 183 -2.65 -6.79 -11.17
N GLY A 184 -3.35 -7.11 -12.27
CA GLY A 184 -2.83 -6.99 -13.63
C GLY A 184 -2.02 -8.16 -14.21
N GLN A 185 -1.99 -9.37 -13.62
CA GLN A 185 -1.36 -10.54 -14.25
C GLN A 185 -2.26 -11.79 -14.25
N LYS A 186 -2.12 -12.63 -15.30
CA LYS A 186 -2.86 -13.90 -15.48
C LYS A 186 -2.82 -14.75 -14.21
N LYS A 187 -4.00 -15.23 -13.77
CA LYS A 187 -4.17 -16.19 -12.66
C LYS A 187 -3.31 -17.43 -12.92
N ARG A 188 -2.28 -17.66 -12.11
CA ARG A 188 -1.63 -18.98 -12.00
C ARG A 188 -2.20 -19.66 -10.75
N LYS A 189 -2.78 -20.86 -10.92
CA LYS A 189 -3.13 -21.75 -9.81
C LYS A 189 -1.81 -22.20 -9.17
N SER A 190 -1.41 -21.54 -8.09
CA SER A 190 -0.32 -21.99 -7.21
C SER A 190 -0.89 -22.08 -5.82
N ASN A 191 -0.57 -23.13 -5.08
CA ASN A 191 -1.14 -23.33 -3.75
C ASN A 191 -0.93 -22.10 -2.87
N PHE A 192 -2.02 -21.63 -2.24
CA PHE A 192 -1.96 -20.44 -1.41
C PHE A 192 -1.17 -20.70 -0.13
N LEU A 193 -1.41 -21.82 0.53
CA LEU A 193 -0.51 -22.40 1.52
C LEU A 193 0.09 -23.71 1.00
N LYS A 194 1.35 -23.96 1.35
CA LYS A 194 2.01 -25.25 1.09
C LYS A 194 1.50 -26.31 2.07
N CYS A 195 1.63 -27.59 1.70
CA CYS A 195 1.22 -28.72 2.55
C CYS A 195 1.83 -28.65 3.95
N ASP A 196 3.12 -28.31 4.06
CA ASP A 196 3.81 -28.22 5.34
C ASP A 196 3.23 -27.11 6.23
N GLN A 197 2.83 -25.98 5.63
CA GLN A 197 2.19 -24.87 6.34
C GLN A 197 0.80 -25.27 6.82
N LEU A 198 0.03 -25.98 5.99
CA LEU A 198 -1.29 -26.50 6.36
C LEU A 198 -1.20 -27.52 7.50
N GLN A 199 -0.17 -28.39 7.50
CA GLN A 199 0.05 -29.35 8.57
C GLN A 199 0.39 -28.65 9.91
N LEU A 200 1.18 -27.59 9.87
CA LEU A 200 1.50 -26.80 11.07
C LEU A 200 0.24 -26.15 11.68
N LEU A 201 -0.64 -25.61 10.83
CA LEU A 201 -1.92 -25.05 11.26
C LEU A 201 -2.84 -26.13 11.85
N PHE A 202 -2.94 -27.29 11.20
CA PHE A 202 -3.71 -28.42 11.72
C PHE A 202 -3.24 -28.83 13.12
N ASN A 203 -1.93 -29.05 13.30
CA ASN A 203 -1.35 -29.44 14.60
C ASN A 203 -1.59 -28.37 15.68
N TYR A 204 -1.62 -27.09 15.30
CA TYR A 204 -1.91 -26.00 16.23
C TYR A 204 -3.36 -26.07 16.72
N PHE A 205 -4.33 -26.20 15.81
CA PHE A 205 -5.74 -26.26 16.20
C PHE A 205 -6.09 -27.56 16.92
N GLU A 206 -5.50 -28.70 16.55
CA GLU A 206 -5.69 -29.97 17.27
C GLU A 206 -5.28 -29.87 18.75
N LYS A 207 -4.23 -29.10 19.05
CA LYS A 207 -3.77 -28.88 20.44
C LYS A 207 -4.58 -27.86 21.23
N HIS A 208 -5.39 -27.03 20.56
CA HIS A 208 -5.98 -25.82 21.14
C HIS A 208 -7.50 -25.69 20.87
N ALA A 209 -8.13 -26.69 20.28
CA ALA A 209 -9.58 -26.74 20.02
C ALA A 209 -10.38 -27.37 21.18
N SER A 210 -9.91 -27.22 22.42
CA SER A 210 -10.59 -27.68 23.64
C SER A 210 -11.35 -26.56 24.34
#